data_AF-A0A2H6MYJ5-F1
#
_entry.id   AF-A0A2H6MYJ5-F1
#
_cell.length_a   1.000
_cell.length_b   1.000
_cell.length_c   1.000
_cell.angle_alpha   90.00
_cell.angle_beta   90.00
_cell.angle_gamma   90.00
#
_symmetry.space_group_name_H-M   'P 1'
#
loop_
_entity.id
_entity.type
_entity.pdbx_description
1 polymer ?
#
loop_
_entity_poly.entity_id
_entity_poly.type
_entity_poly.pdbx_seq_one_letter_code
_entity_poly.pdbx_strand_id
1 'polypeptide(L)'
;MGEIKISPDYSWFRSTVPLKKIIVDDDDSKIWSLYDAGPRNIRCPLIFLPPVSGTADVFFQQILALSGWGYRVIALQYPVYWEIFEFCDGFRKLLDHLQLDKISKLVPCWVIYNVKHNIK
;
A
#
# COMPACT_ATOMS: atom_id res chain seq x y z
N MET A 1 5.24 -18.86 8.90
CA MET A 1 5.49 -17.54 8.26
C MET A 1 6.60 -17.58 7.19
N GLY A 2 6.87 -18.74 6.57
CA GLY A 2 8.01 -18.95 5.64
C GLY A 2 7.66 -19.24 4.18
N GLU A 3 6.38 -19.42 3.83
CA GLU A 3 5.99 -19.94 2.51
C GLU A 3 5.74 -18.85 1.44
N ILE A 4 5.58 -17.58 1.83
CA ILE A 4 5.28 -16.51 0.85
C ILE A 4 6.49 -16.22 -0.05
N LYS A 5 7.72 -16.38 0.46
CA LYS A 5 8.95 -16.09 -0.30
C LYS A 5 9.22 -17.07 -1.45
N ILE A 6 8.53 -18.21 -1.49
CA ILE A 6 8.75 -19.28 -2.48
C ILE A 6 7.63 -19.30 -3.55
N SER A 7 6.56 -18.51 -3.37
CA SER A 7 5.47 -18.45 -4.33
C SER A 7 5.93 -17.80 -5.66
N PRO A 8 5.66 -18.43 -6.82
CA PRO A 8 5.90 -17.82 -8.13
C PRO A 8 5.20 -16.46 -8.27
N ASP A 9 4.00 -16.33 -7.71
CA ASP A 9 3.20 -15.10 -7.77
C ASP A 9 3.84 -13.96 -7.00
N TYR A 10 4.43 -14.25 -5.82
CA TYR A 10 5.15 -13.25 -5.03
C TYR A 10 6.44 -12.80 -5.74
N SER A 11 7.15 -13.74 -6.36
CA SER A 11 8.34 -13.43 -7.15
C SER A 11 7.99 -12.55 -8.36
N TRP A 12 6.94 -12.92 -9.10
CA TRP A 12 6.44 -12.14 -10.24
C TRP A 12 5.96 -10.74 -9.82
N PHE A 13 5.23 -10.66 -8.69
CA PHE A 13 4.80 -9.40 -8.11
C PHE A 13 5.98 -8.47 -7.82
N ARG A 14 7.02 -8.99 -7.16
CA ARG A 14 8.23 -8.21 -6.82
C ARG A 14 9.03 -7.78 -8.05
N SER A 15 8.97 -8.54 -9.14
CA SER A 15 9.57 -8.16 -10.43
C SER A 15 8.76 -7.10 -11.19
N THR A 16 7.43 -7.08 -11.01
CA THR A 16 6.52 -6.23 -11.80
C THR A 16 6.16 -4.93 -11.09
N VAL A 17 5.99 -4.98 -9.76
CA VAL A 17 5.56 -3.86 -8.93
C VAL A 17 6.71 -3.47 -7.99
N PRO A 18 7.50 -2.44 -8.32
CA PRO A 18 8.62 -2.03 -7.49
C PRO A 18 8.13 -1.39 -6.18
N LEU A 19 8.84 -1.66 -5.09
CA LEU A 19 8.66 -0.94 -3.84
C LEU A 19 9.25 0.46 -3.98
N LYS A 20 8.40 1.48 -3.97
CA LYS A 20 8.80 2.88 -3.99
C LYS A 20 9.12 3.35 -2.58
N LYS A 21 10.12 4.20 -2.43
CA LYS A 21 10.44 4.89 -1.17
C LYS A 21 10.28 6.38 -1.40
N ILE A 22 9.52 7.03 -0.53
CA ILE A 22 9.22 8.46 -0.58
C ILE A 22 9.61 9.06 0.76
N ILE A 23 10.36 10.14 0.69
CA ILE A 23 10.69 10.97 1.85
C ILE A 23 9.81 12.21 1.75
N VAL A 24 9.04 12.48 2.79
CA VAL A 24 8.07 13.59 2.84
C VAL A 24 8.41 14.64 3.89
N ASP A 25 9.32 14.32 4.82
CA ASP A 25 9.78 15.24 5.86
C ASP A 25 11.18 15.77 5.53
N ASP A 26 11.44 17.03 5.86
CA ASP A 26 12.68 17.76 5.50
C ASP A 26 13.95 17.21 6.19
N ASP A 27 13.78 16.41 7.24
CA ASP A 27 14.87 15.80 8.04
C ASP A 27 15.31 14.42 7.50
N ASP A 28 14.76 13.96 6.37
CA ASP A 28 15.03 12.66 5.74
C ASP A 28 14.82 11.42 6.66
N SER A 29 14.34 11.61 7.89
CA SER A 29 14.27 10.57 8.92
C SER A 29 13.05 9.64 8.77
N LYS A 30 12.07 10.02 7.95
CA LYS A 30 10.80 9.31 7.78
C LYS A 30 10.60 8.86 6.34
N ILE A 31 10.95 7.60 6.08
CA ILE A 31 10.82 6.99 4.77
C ILE A 31 9.51 6.22 4.68
N TRP A 32 8.62 6.67 3.80
CA TRP A 32 7.41 5.95 3.42
C TRP A 32 7.74 4.97 2.31
N SER A 33 7.45 3.69 2.54
CA SER A 33 7.61 2.67 1.51
C SER A 33 6.24 2.28 0.97
N LEU A 34 6.07 2.10 -0.34
CA LEU A 34 4.78 1.73 -0.91
C LEU A 34 4.87 0.96 -2.21
N TYR A 35 3.86 0.12 -2.44
CA TYR A 35 3.57 -0.47 -3.74
C TYR A 35 2.47 0.34 -4.41
N ASP A 36 2.62 0.59 -5.71
CA ASP A 36 1.64 1.30 -6.54
C ASP A 36 1.45 0.48 -7.82
N ALA A 37 0.30 -0.20 -7.92
CA ALA A 37 -0.05 -1.09 -9.00
C ALA A 37 -1.37 -0.68 -9.66
N GLY A 38 -1.51 -0.99 -10.95
CA GLY A 38 -2.69 -0.64 -11.75
C GLY A 38 -2.56 0.68 -12.52
N PRO A 39 -3.64 1.16 -13.16
CA PRO A 39 -3.60 2.28 -14.09
C PRO A 39 -3.39 3.63 -13.37
N ARG A 40 -2.28 4.33 -13.69
CA ARG A 40 -1.94 5.63 -13.07
C ARG A 40 -2.90 6.77 -13.43
N ASN A 41 -3.67 6.63 -14.51
CA ASN A 41 -4.69 7.61 -14.90
C ASN A 41 -5.87 7.67 -13.90
N ILE A 42 -6.02 6.64 -13.06
CA ILE A 42 -7.01 6.62 -11.98
C ILE A 42 -6.50 7.49 -10.84
N ARG A 43 -7.19 8.60 -10.59
CA ARG A 43 -6.84 9.57 -9.54
C ARG A 43 -7.36 9.21 -8.14
N CYS A 44 -8.17 8.17 -8.04
CA CYS A 44 -8.81 7.72 -6.80
C CYS A 44 -8.42 6.27 -6.44
N PRO A 45 -7.15 6.04 -6.04
CA PRO A 45 -6.67 4.69 -5.73
C PRO A 45 -7.31 4.12 -4.46
N LEU A 46 -7.26 2.79 -4.34
CA LEU A 46 -7.51 2.08 -3.10
C LEU A 46 -6.23 2.06 -2.27
N ILE A 47 -6.28 2.65 -1.07
CA ILE A 47 -5.12 2.71 -0.17
C ILE A 47 -5.25 1.64 0.90
N PHE A 48 -4.25 0.76 0.98
CA PHE A 48 -4.12 -0.28 1.99
C PHE A 48 -3.14 0.18 3.06
N LEU A 49 -3.62 0.20 4.30
CA LEU A 49 -2.83 0.50 5.48
C LEU A 49 -2.64 -0.79 6.29
N PRO A 50 -1.40 -1.30 6.41
CA PRO A 50 -1.11 -2.43 7.27
C PRO A 50 -1.31 -2.04 8.75
N PRO A 51 -1.46 -3.03 9.65
CA PRO A 51 -1.32 -2.80 11.09
C PRO A 51 0.07 -2.25 11.45
N VAL A 52 0.22 -1.76 12.68
CA VAL A 52 1.43 -1.10 13.23
C VAL A 52 2.75 -1.87 13.02
N SER A 53 2.71 -3.20 12.91
CA SER A 53 3.89 -4.05 12.67
C SER A 53 3.92 -4.72 11.30
N GLY A 54 2.97 -4.40 10.41
CA GLY A 54 2.83 -5.04 9.10
C GLY A 54 3.63 -4.35 8.01
N THR A 55 4.09 -5.12 7.01
CA THR A 55 4.72 -4.59 5.80
C THR A 55 3.67 -4.44 4.69
N ALA A 56 3.93 -3.61 3.68
CA ALA A 56 3.03 -3.47 2.54
C ALA A 56 2.89 -4.78 1.73
N ASP A 57 3.88 -5.67 1.82
CA ASP A 57 3.90 -6.98 1.15
C ASP A 57 2.77 -7.91 1.58
N VAL A 58 2.18 -7.73 2.77
CA VAL A 58 1.09 -8.59 3.25
C VAL A 58 -0.15 -8.54 2.34
N PHE A 59 -0.25 -7.50 1.52
CA PHE A 59 -1.34 -7.26 0.58
C PHE A 59 -1.04 -7.73 -0.86
N PHE A 60 0.08 -8.42 -1.12
CA PHE A 60 0.49 -8.72 -2.50
C PHE A 60 -0.60 -9.43 -3.33
N GLN A 61 -1.34 -10.37 -2.72
CA GLN A 61 -2.43 -11.08 -3.40
C GLN A 61 -3.60 -10.14 -3.77
N GLN A 62 -3.96 -9.23 -2.86
CA GLN A 62 -5.02 -8.25 -3.06
C GLN A 62 -4.61 -7.23 -4.11
N ILE A 63 -3.35 -6.78 -4.09
CA ILE A 63 -2.80 -5.88 -5.10
C ILE A 63 -2.86 -6.55 -6.47
N LEU A 64 -2.41 -7.81 -6.60
CA LEU A 64 -2.47 -8.55 -7.85
C LEU A 64 -3.91 -8.72 -8.36
N ALA A 65 -4.84 -9.16 -7.50
CA ALA A 65 -6.23 -9.39 -7.88
C ALA A 65 -6.92 -8.10 -8.35
N LEU A 66 -6.82 -7.03 -7.56
CA LEU A 66 -7.47 -5.75 -7.86
C LEU A 66 -6.83 -5.01 -9.02
N SER A 67 -5.50 -5.08 -9.17
CA SER A 67 -4.82 -4.51 -10.33
C SER A 67 -5.17 -5.25 -11.62
N GLY A 68 -5.35 -6.59 -11.55
CA GLY A 68 -5.90 -7.39 -12.66
C GLY A 68 -7.32 -7.00 -13.04
N TRP A 69 -8.13 -6.51 -12.09
CA TRP A 69 -9.47 -5.96 -12.35
C TRP A 69 -9.48 -4.51 -12.85
N GLY A 70 -8.30 -3.90 -13.02
CA GLY A 70 -8.16 -2.53 -13.51
C GLY A 70 -8.27 -1.44 -12.44
N TYR A 71 -8.28 -1.79 -11.14
CA TYR A 71 -8.21 -0.81 -10.07
C TYR A 71 -6.77 -0.37 -9.83
N ARG A 72 -6.57 0.91 -9.49
CA ARG A 72 -5.30 1.39 -8.95
C ARG A 72 -5.26 1.13 -7.45
N VAL A 73 -4.24 0.38 -7.03
CA VAL A 73 -4.05 -0.02 -5.64
C VAL A 73 -2.71 0.47 -5.14
N ILE A 74 -2.74 1.11 -3.98
CA ILE A 74 -1.55 1.58 -3.27
C ILE A 74 -1.50 0.90 -1.91
N ALA A 75 -0.46 0.10 -1.65
CA ALA A 75 -0.21 -0.46 -0.34
C ALA A 75 0.94 0.27 0.33
N LEU A 76 0.67 0.87 1.49
CA LEU A 76 1.63 1.71 2.20
C LEU A 76 2.33 0.91 3.30
N GLN A 77 3.55 1.31 3.60
CA GLN A 77 4.32 0.93 4.77
C GLN A 77 4.83 2.23 5.36
N TYR A 78 4.19 2.65 6.44
CA TYR A 78 4.45 3.93 7.09
C TYR A 78 5.62 3.81 8.08
N PRO A 79 6.43 4.87 8.23
CA PRO A 79 7.48 4.91 9.24
C PRO A 79 6.87 4.98 10.64
N VAL A 80 7.64 4.63 11.66
CA VAL A 80 7.16 4.67 13.05
C VAL A 80 6.91 6.13 13.45
N TYR A 81 5.68 6.43 13.85
CA TYR A 81 5.29 7.70 14.45
C TYR A 81 4.94 7.47 15.92
N TRP A 82 5.28 8.46 16.75
CA TRP A 82 4.96 8.42 18.18
C TRP A 82 3.57 8.99 18.45
N GLU A 83 3.23 10.07 17.74
CA GLU A 83 1.96 10.76 17.86
C GLU A 83 1.07 10.53 16.63
N ILE A 84 -0.23 10.36 16.87
CA ILE A 84 -1.20 10.19 15.77
C ILE A 84 -1.30 11.46 14.90
N PHE A 85 -1.08 12.63 15.48
CA PHE A 85 -1.08 13.89 14.75
C PHE A 85 0.09 14.01 13.77
N GLU A 86 1.28 13.54 14.17
CA GLU A 86 2.45 13.47 13.28
C GLU A 86 2.21 12.49 12.13
N PHE A 87 1.61 11.34 12.42
CA PHE A 87 1.21 10.39 11.38
C PHE A 87 0.24 11.04 10.38
N CYS A 88 -0.79 11.74 10.87
CA CYS A 88 -1.76 12.41 10.00
C CYS A 88 -1.12 13.49 9.12
N ASP A 89 -0.17 14.27 9.65
CA ASP A 89 0.54 15.29 8.86
C ASP A 89 1.47 14.67 7.81
N GLY A 90 2.27 13.66 8.20
CA GLY A 90 3.11 12.91 7.27
C GLY A 90 2.31 12.18 6.18
N PHE A 91 1.17 11.60 6.56
CA PHE A 91 0.24 10.97 5.62
C PHE A 91 -0.34 12.00 4.64
N ARG A 92 -0.73 13.19 5.10
CA ARG A 92 -1.20 14.27 4.23
C ARG A 92 -0.13 14.68 3.21
N LYS A 93 1.11 14.94 3.67
CA LYS A 93 2.24 15.27 2.79
C LYS A 93 2.51 14.18 1.74
N LEU A 94 2.36 12.91 2.13
CA LEU A 94 2.49 11.79 1.19
C LEU A 94 1.41 11.81 0.11
N LEU A 95 0.15 12.06 0.48
CA LEU A 95 -0.94 12.16 -0.49
C LEU A 95 -0.73 13.32 -1.47
N ASP A 96 -0.25 14.45 -0.97
CA ASP A 96 0.12 15.61 -1.78
C ASP A 96 1.26 15.27 -2.74
N HIS A 97 2.31 14.57 -2.26
CA HIS A 97 3.42 14.10 -3.10
C HIS A 97 2.97 13.12 -4.19
N LEU A 98 1.98 12.26 -3.89
CA LEU A 98 1.40 11.33 -4.85
C LEU A 98 0.38 11.98 -5.81
N GLN A 99 0.10 13.28 -5.65
CA GLN A 99 -0.87 14.05 -6.44
C GLN A 99 -2.26 13.39 -6.48
N LEU A 100 -2.71 12.89 -5.33
CA LEU A 100 -4.01 12.23 -5.23
C LEU A 100 -5.10 13.24 -4.90
N ASP A 101 -5.93 13.58 -5.89
CA ASP A 101 -7.03 14.55 -5.73
C ASP A 101 -8.07 14.09 -4.68
N LYS A 102 -8.34 12.77 -4.60
CA LYS A 102 -9.26 12.16 -3.63
C LYS A 102 -8.85 10.72 -3.30
N ILE A 103 -8.83 10.35 -2.03
CA ILE A 103 -8.74 8.94 -1.62
C ILE A 103 -10.14 8.33 -1.77
N SER A 104 -10.28 7.29 -2.60
CA SER A 104 -11.58 6.65 -2.81
C SER A 104 -12.05 5.93 -1.55
N LYS A 105 -11.18 5.05 -1.01
CA LYS A 105 -11.46 4.23 0.17
C LYS A 105 -10.16 3.88 0.87
N LEU A 106 -10.11 4.08 2.18
CA LEU A 106 -9.15 3.42 3.06
C LEU A 106 -9.68 2.01 3.32
N VAL A 107 -8.88 1.00 3.04
CA VAL A 107 -9.27 -0.40 3.26
C VAL A 107 -8.65 -0.85 4.59
N PRO A 108 -9.44 -0.92 5.69
CA PRO A 108 -8.93 -1.41 6.96
C PRO A 108 -8.64 -2.90 6.89
N CYS A 109 -7.70 -3.35 7.73
CA CYS A 109 -7.17 -4.71 7.73
C CYS A 109 -8.25 -5.82 7.83
N TRP A 110 -9.43 -5.51 8.39
CA TRP A 110 -10.52 -6.48 8.52
C TRP A 110 -11.21 -6.82 7.18
N VAL A 111 -11.19 -5.91 6.20
CA VAL A 111 -11.76 -6.17 4.85
C VAL A 111 -10.96 -7.25 4.12
N ILE A 112 -9.67 -7.39 4.42
CA ILE A 112 -8.79 -8.42 3.84
C ILE A 112 -9.28 -9.84 4.17
N TYR A 113 -9.78 -10.06 5.38
CA TYR A 113 -10.28 -11.38 5.80
C TYR A 113 -11.50 -11.81 4.97
N ASN A 114 -12.33 -10.86 4.55
CA ASN A 114 -13.53 -11.14 3.75
C ASN A 114 -13.21 -11.40 2.27
N VAL A 115 -12.19 -10.73 1.69
CA VAL A 115 -11.77 -11.01 0.30
C VAL A 115 -11.20 -12.42 0.16
N LYS A 116 -10.55 -12.96 1.19
CA LYS A 116 -10.14 -14.38 1.22
C LYS A 116 -11.31 -15.39 1.20
N HIS A 117 -12.54 -14.97 1.52
CA HIS A 117 -13.72 -15.84 1.49
C HIS A 117 -14.59 -15.69 0.23
N ASN A 118 -14.37 -14.64 -0.57
CA ASN A 118 -15.13 -14.39 -1.80
C ASN A 118 -14.35 -14.74 -3.09
N ILE A 119 -13.15 -15.33 -2.95
CA ILE A 119 -12.38 -15.92 -4.04
C ILE A 119 -12.40 -17.45 -3.85
N LYS A 120 -13.59 -18.03 -4.04
CA LYS A 120 -13.81 -19.45 -4.33
C LYS A 120 -14.92 -19.55 -5.35
#